data_AF-A0A8I0KD32-F1
#
_entry.id   AF-A0A8I0KD32-F1
#
_cell.length_a   1.000
_cell.length_b   1.000
_cell.length_c   1.000
_cell.angle_alpha   90.00
_cell.angle_beta   90.00
_cell.angle_gamma   90.00
#
_symmetry.space_group_name_H-M   'P 1'
#
loop_
_entity.id
_entity.type
_entity.pdbx_description
1 polymer ?
#
loop_
_entity_poly.entity_id
_entity_poly.type
_entity_poly.pdbx_seq_one_letter_code
_entity_poly.pdbx_strand_id
1 'polypeptide(L)'
;IATPAGKDSVYASPLKQFPKNISKAEQERLSREILQAIDQNVRPAYQKLGTFIEKDYLPHGRQHEGIWSLPNGDELYRFYVENNTTTSESPENIHQLGLKEVARIEAEMLKIAKAQGFNDLKSFQQSLKTNPAVFAKSREEILEIYRGYIAQMQPELPKLFGLLPKNKVEVLPVEQYREKEAAGAEYHQGTPD
;
A
#
# COMPACT_ATOMS: atom_id res chain seq x y z
N ILE A 1 -14.90 8.45 6.93
CA ILE A 1 -14.16 9.26 7.95
C ILE A 1 -15.10 10.14 8.76
N ALA A 2 -15.93 11.00 8.13
CA ALA A 2 -16.86 11.87 8.85
C ALA A 2 -18.07 11.16 9.51
N THR A 3 -18.48 10.00 8.98
CA THR A 3 -19.74 9.34 9.39
C THR A 3 -19.64 8.60 10.73
N PRO A 4 -18.66 7.69 10.97
CA PRO A 4 -18.59 6.95 12.22
C PRO A 4 -18.33 7.89 13.40
N ALA A 5 -19.15 7.80 14.45
CA ALA A 5 -19.12 8.68 15.61
C ALA A 5 -18.56 7.98 16.84
N GLY A 6 -18.07 8.75 17.81
CA GLY A 6 -17.60 8.21 19.08
C GLY A 6 -16.65 7.01 18.92
N LYS A 7 -16.99 5.89 19.58
CA LYS A 7 -16.14 4.67 19.62
C LYS A 7 -16.06 3.93 18.28
N ASP A 8 -16.99 4.18 17.37
CA ASP A 8 -17.00 3.57 16.04
C ASP A 8 -16.06 4.29 15.06
N SER A 9 -15.53 5.45 15.46
CA SER A 9 -14.50 6.16 14.70
C SER A 9 -13.15 5.45 14.75
N VAL A 10 -12.45 5.38 13.62
CA VAL A 10 -11.07 4.83 13.57
C VAL A 10 -10.12 5.59 14.49
N TYR A 11 -10.36 6.88 14.73
CA TYR A 11 -9.58 7.71 15.65
C TYR A 11 -9.80 7.35 17.13
N ALA A 12 -10.85 6.59 17.45
CA ALA A 12 -11.07 6.04 18.79
C ALA A 12 -10.31 4.73 19.02
N SER A 13 -9.57 4.20 18.04
CA SER A 13 -8.83 2.94 18.18
C SER A 13 -7.86 2.89 19.38
N PRO A 14 -7.15 3.98 19.74
CA PRO A 14 -6.31 3.98 20.94
C PRO A 14 -7.07 3.72 22.24
N LEU A 15 -8.39 3.98 22.28
CA LEU A 15 -9.23 3.70 23.46
C LEU A 15 -9.46 2.21 23.71
N LYS A 16 -9.13 1.34 22.74
CA LYS A 16 -9.27 -0.12 22.89
C LYS A 16 -8.20 -0.71 23.81
N GLN A 17 -7.05 -0.05 23.94
CA GLN A 17 -5.94 -0.54 24.74
C GLN A 17 -5.18 0.62 25.39
N PHE A 18 -5.33 0.75 26.70
CA PHE A 18 -4.55 1.69 27.49
C PHE A 18 -3.24 1.06 28.00
N PRO A 19 -2.14 1.83 28.09
CA PRO A 19 -0.96 1.40 28.81
C PRO A 19 -1.27 1.04 30.28
N LYS A 20 -0.59 0.02 30.81
CA LYS A 20 -0.87 -0.53 32.16
C LYS A 20 -0.66 0.47 33.31
N ASN A 21 0.10 1.54 33.07
CA ASN A 21 0.41 2.57 34.06
C ASN A 21 -0.66 3.69 34.13
N ILE A 22 -1.72 3.64 33.32
CA ILE A 22 -2.80 4.63 33.36
C ILE A 22 -3.92 4.14 34.27
N SER A 23 -4.26 4.94 35.29
CA SER A 23 -5.31 4.61 36.26
C SER A 23 -6.70 4.59 35.60
N LYS A 24 -7.65 3.84 36.15
CA LYS A 24 -9.02 3.77 35.60
C LYS A 24 -9.69 5.14 35.49
N ALA A 25 -9.55 5.99 36.51
CA ALA A 25 -10.11 7.34 36.50
C ALA A 25 -9.55 8.17 35.33
N GLU A 26 -8.26 8.00 35.04
CA GLU A 26 -7.60 8.69 33.93
C GLU A 26 -8.00 8.12 32.57
N GLN A 27 -8.15 6.79 32.45
CA GLN A 27 -8.69 6.17 31.23
C GLN A 27 -10.09 6.69 30.91
N GLU A 28 -10.95 6.85 31.91
CA GLU A 28 -12.30 7.42 31.75
C GLU A 28 -12.26 8.89 31.32
N ARG A 29 -11.39 9.69 31.95
CA ARG A 29 -11.18 11.10 31.59
C ARG A 29 -10.72 11.24 30.14
N LEU A 30 -9.65 10.54 29.77
CA LEU A 30 -9.08 10.55 28.42
C LEU A 30 -10.06 10.04 27.38
N SER A 31 -10.81 8.98 27.68
CA SER A 31 -11.84 8.46 26.77
C SER A 31 -12.90 9.52 26.46
N ARG A 32 -13.40 10.23 27.46
CA ARG A 32 -14.38 11.31 27.24
C ARG A 32 -13.81 12.44 26.38
N GLU A 33 -12.61 12.90 26.70
CA GLU A 33 -11.96 14.01 25.97
C GLU A 33 -11.64 13.64 24.53
N ILE A 34 -11.13 12.43 24.28
CA ILE A 34 -10.84 11.93 22.93
C ILE A 34 -12.12 11.81 22.11
N LEU A 35 -13.18 11.21 22.66
CA LEU A 35 -14.46 11.07 21.97
C LEU A 35 -15.08 12.43 21.66
N GLN A 36 -14.99 13.37 22.61
CA GLN A 36 -15.45 14.75 22.40
C GLN A 36 -14.67 15.44 21.27
N ALA A 37 -13.34 15.33 21.26
CA ALA A 37 -12.52 15.92 20.20
C ALA A 37 -12.82 15.31 18.82
N ILE A 38 -13.05 13.99 18.77
CA ILE A 38 -13.45 13.30 17.53
C ILE A 38 -14.76 13.86 17.00
N ASP A 39 -15.79 13.94 17.87
CA ASP A 39 -17.14 14.32 17.45
C ASP A 39 -17.30 15.81 17.19
N GLN A 40 -16.60 16.67 17.94
CA GLN A 40 -16.76 18.12 17.86
C GLN A 40 -15.74 18.80 16.93
N ASN A 41 -14.58 18.19 16.69
CA ASN A 41 -13.52 18.83 15.89
C ASN A 41 -13.20 18.01 14.63
N VAL A 42 -12.85 16.73 14.78
CA VAL A 42 -12.33 15.91 13.67
C VAL A 42 -13.43 15.65 12.63
N ARG A 43 -14.59 15.15 13.06
CA ARG A 43 -15.69 14.81 12.14
C ARG A 43 -16.20 16.06 11.40
N PRO A 44 -16.49 17.20 12.07
CA PRO A 44 -16.89 18.41 11.37
C PRO A 44 -15.84 18.94 10.39
N ALA A 45 -14.54 18.83 10.72
CA ALA A 45 -13.48 19.22 9.80
C ALA A 45 -13.49 18.39 8.50
N TYR A 46 -13.65 17.07 8.61
CA TYR A 46 -13.79 16.19 7.43
C TYR A 46 -15.08 16.45 6.64
N GLN A 47 -16.19 16.79 7.31
CA GLN A 47 -17.43 17.20 6.63
C GLN A 47 -17.24 18.50 5.84
N LYS A 48 -16.55 19.49 6.44
CA LYS A 48 -16.23 20.76 5.78
C LYS A 48 -15.33 20.54 4.57
N LEU A 49 -14.30 19.70 4.70
CA LEU A 49 -13.42 19.33 3.58
C LEU A 49 -14.20 18.63 2.47
N GLY A 50 -15.05 17.65 2.80
CA GLY A 50 -15.89 16.96 1.82
C GLY A 50 -16.82 17.91 1.07
N THR A 51 -17.47 18.83 1.80
CA THR A 51 -18.33 19.87 1.22
C THR A 51 -17.57 20.78 0.27
N PHE A 52 -16.36 21.21 0.66
CA PHE A 52 -15.50 22.04 -0.19
C PHE A 52 -15.09 21.28 -1.47
N ILE A 53 -14.67 20.02 -1.34
CA ILE A 53 -14.30 19.20 -2.50
C ILE A 53 -15.48 19.07 -3.46
N GLU A 54 -16.66 18.73 -2.95
CA GLU A 54 -17.85 18.48 -3.78
C GLU A 54 -18.39 19.76 -4.45
N LYS A 55 -18.48 20.86 -3.69
CA LYS A 55 -19.22 22.05 -4.12
C LYS A 55 -18.37 23.15 -4.74
N ASP A 56 -17.09 23.21 -4.41
CA ASP A 56 -16.20 24.30 -4.82
C ASP A 56 -15.08 23.76 -5.72
N TYR A 57 -14.33 22.77 -5.24
CA TYR A 57 -13.18 22.25 -5.99
C TYR A 57 -13.57 21.45 -7.24
N LEU A 58 -14.48 20.47 -7.11
CA LEU A 58 -14.82 19.53 -8.19
C LEU A 58 -15.39 20.21 -9.45
N PRO A 59 -16.27 21.22 -9.37
CA PRO A 59 -16.72 21.98 -10.54
C PRO A 59 -15.60 22.66 -11.34
N HIS A 60 -14.47 22.94 -10.69
CA HIS A 60 -13.28 23.55 -11.29
C HIS A 60 -12.17 22.52 -11.58
N GLY A 61 -12.49 21.22 -11.48
CA GLY A 61 -11.58 20.13 -11.76
C GLY A 61 -11.12 20.10 -13.23
N ARG A 62 -9.91 19.57 -13.44
CA ARG A 62 -9.35 19.36 -14.78
C ARG A 62 -10.17 18.33 -15.56
N GLN A 63 -10.26 18.53 -16.87
CA GLN A 63 -10.94 17.60 -17.78
C GLN A 63 -10.06 16.42 -18.21
N HIS A 64 -8.74 16.52 -18.02
CA HIS A 64 -7.76 15.50 -18.40
C HIS A 64 -7.00 14.99 -17.18
N GLU A 65 -6.73 13.69 -17.18
CA GLU A 65 -6.13 12.91 -16.11
C GLU A 65 -4.62 13.18 -15.94
N GLY A 66 -3.93 13.50 -17.03
CA GLY A 66 -2.48 13.65 -17.04
C GLY A 66 -1.99 15.02 -16.58
N ILE A 67 -0.82 15.06 -15.95
CA ILE A 67 -0.21 16.32 -15.48
C ILE A 67 0.17 17.26 -16.63
N TRP A 68 0.37 16.71 -17.84
CA TRP A 68 0.56 17.46 -19.09
C TRP A 68 -0.56 18.48 -19.35
N SER A 69 -1.76 18.26 -18.81
CA SER A 69 -2.89 19.19 -18.97
C SER A 69 -2.81 20.46 -18.12
N LEU A 70 -1.83 20.57 -17.23
CA LEU A 70 -1.58 21.78 -16.44
C LEU A 70 -0.72 22.79 -17.21
N PRO A 71 -0.75 24.07 -16.82
CA PRO A 71 0.27 25.03 -17.25
C PRO A 71 1.68 24.48 -16.94
N ASN A 72 2.55 24.45 -17.95
CA ASN A 72 3.90 23.86 -17.89
C ASN A 72 3.90 22.36 -17.51
N GLY A 73 2.86 21.63 -17.92
CA GLY A 73 2.66 20.23 -17.54
C GLY A 73 3.77 19.29 -18.00
N ASP A 74 4.38 19.55 -19.16
CA ASP A 74 5.48 18.75 -19.69
C ASP A 74 6.78 18.95 -18.90
N GLU A 75 7.09 20.20 -18.54
CA GLU A 75 8.23 20.52 -17.67
C GLU A 75 8.03 19.95 -16.26
N LEU A 76 6.81 20.07 -15.71
CA LEU A 76 6.46 19.46 -14.43
C LEU A 76 6.61 17.94 -14.48
N TYR A 77 6.12 17.29 -15.54
CA TYR A 77 6.24 15.84 -15.68
C TYR A 77 7.69 15.40 -15.74
N ARG A 78 8.52 16.10 -16.53
CA ARG A 78 9.97 15.83 -16.63
C ARG A 78 10.67 15.99 -15.28
N PHE A 79 10.36 17.06 -14.55
CA PHE A 79 10.88 17.26 -13.20
C PHE A 79 10.48 16.11 -12.26
N TYR A 80 9.21 15.67 -12.30
CA TYR A 80 8.77 14.57 -11.46
C TYR A 80 9.41 13.23 -11.85
N VAL A 81 9.63 12.98 -13.14
CA VAL A 81 10.37 11.80 -13.60
C VAL A 81 11.76 11.80 -12.97
N GLU A 82 12.52 12.89 -13.11
CA GLU A 82 13.87 12.99 -12.54
C GLU A 82 13.84 12.86 -11.01
N ASN A 83 12.95 13.57 -10.32
CA ASN A 83 12.86 13.55 -8.86
C ASN A 83 12.49 12.16 -8.30
N ASN A 84 11.61 11.41 -8.96
CA ASN A 84 11.14 10.11 -8.45
C ASN A 84 12.04 8.94 -8.87
N THR A 85 12.74 9.06 -10.00
CA THR A 85 13.57 7.97 -10.54
C THR A 85 15.06 8.22 -10.34
N THR A 86 15.46 9.46 -10.01
CA THR A 86 16.85 9.94 -9.94
C THR A 86 17.64 9.82 -11.24
N THR A 87 16.97 9.57 -12.37
CA THR A 87 17.59 9.56 -13.71
C THR A 87 17.31 10.84 -14.49
N SER A 88 18.23 11.22 -15.37
CA SER A 88 18.08 12.32 -16.33
C SER A 88 17.50 11.89 -17.69
N GLU A 89 17.09 10.63 -17.82
CA GLU A 89 16.42 10.11 -19.03
C GLU A 89 15.10 10.83 -19.31
N SER A 90 14.77 10.99 -20.60
CA SER A 90 13.49 11.59 -20.98
C SER A 90 12.31 10.66 -20.67
N PRO A 91 11.11 11.21 -20.39
CA PRO A 91 9.90 10.40 -20.23
C PRO A 91 9.64 9.50 -21.45
N GLU A 92 9.94 9.97 -22.65
CA GLU A 92 9.80 9.21 -23.89
C GLU A 92 10.75 8.01 -23.94
N ASN A 93 12.02 8.19 -23.55
CA ASN A 93 12.99 7.09 -23.49
C ASN A 93 12.58 6.05 -22.46
N ILE A 94 12.12 6.48 -21.29
CA ILE A 94 11.62 5.59 -20.23
C ILE A 94 10.39 4.81 -20.74
N HIS A 95 9.48 5.46 -21.44
CA HIS A 95 8.32 4.78 -22.03
C HIS A 95 8.73 3.72 -23.05
N GLN A 96 9.65 4.05 -23.96
CA GLN A 96 10.16 3.10 -24.95
C GLN A 96 10.93 1.94 -24.31
N LEU A 97 11.69 2.20 -23.26
CA LEU A 97 12.34 1.16 -22.46
C LEU A 97 11.29 0.24 -21.83
N GLY A 98 10.24 0.81 -21.23
CA GLY A 98 9.13 0.06 -20.65
C GLY A 98 8.46 -0.88 -21.65
N LEU A 99 8.15 -0.39 -22.86
CA LEU A 99 7.57 -1.23 -23.92
C LEU A 99 8.47 -2.41 -24.31
N LYS A 100 9.79 -2.17 -24.41
CA LYS A 100 10.77 -3.23 -24.71
C LYS A 100 10.83 -4.26 -23.58
N GLU A 101 10.83 -3.81 -22.32
CA GLU A 101 10.88 -4.70 -21.17
C GLU A 101 9.60 -5.50 -21.00
N VAL A 102 8.42 -4.93 -21.26
CA VAL A 102 7.15 -5.68 -21.30
C VAL A 102 7.24 -6.82 -22.31
N ALA A 103 7.63 -6.52 -23.56
CA ALA A 103 7.75 -7.53 -24.59
C ALA A 103 8.77 -8.62 -24.23
N ARG A 104 9.92 -8.23 -23.65
CA ARG A 104 10.95 -9.17 -23.21
C ARG A 104 10.45 -10.09 -22.09
N ILE A 105 9.78 -9.54 -21.08
CA ILE A 105 9.26 -10.30 -19.94
C ILE A 105 8.13 -11.23 -20.37
N GLU A 106 7.21 -10.77 -21.22
CA GLU A 106 6.14 -11.61 -21.77
C GLU A 106 6.68 -12.79 -22.58
N ALA A 107 7.76 -12.59 -23.34
CA ALA A 107 8.42 -13.66 -24.08
C ALA A 107 9.03 -14.72 -23.13
N GLU A 108 9.66 -14.31 -22.02
CA GLU A 108 10.18 -15.24 -21.02
C GLU A 108 9.05 -15.99 -20.30
N MET A 109 7.98 -15.29 -19.92
CA MET A 109 6.80 -15.93 -19.32
C MET A 109 6.18 -16.95 -20.29
N LEU A 110 6.14 -16.65 -21.59
CA LEU A 110 5.56 -17.55 -22.59
C LEU A 110 6.39 -18.83 -22.75
N LYS A 111 7.72 -18.76 -22.65
CA LYS A 111 8.58 -19.97 -22.64
C LYS A 111 8.21 -20.89 -21.47
N ILE A 112 8.04 -20.32 -20.28
CA ILE A 112 7.65 -21.07 -19.08
C ILE A 112 6.24 -21.65 -19.24
N ALA A 113 5.29 -20.87 -19.74
CA ALA A 113 3.91 -21.32 -19.99
C ALA A 113 3.88 -22.52 -20.96
N LYS A 114 4.64 -22.43 -22.07
CA LYS A 114 4.78 -23.53 -23.05
C LYS A 114 5.41 -24.77 -22.44
N ALA A 115 6.45 -24.62 -21.62
CA ALA A 115 7.05 -25.74 -20.91
C ALA A 115 6.08 -26.42 -19.94
N GLN A 116 5.07 -25.69 -19.43
CA GLN A 116 3.99 -26.22 -18.60
C GLN A 116 2.77 -26.69 -19.40
N GLY A 117 2.84 -26.70 -20.74
CA GLY A 117 1.78 -27.21 -21.62
C GLY A 117 0.72 -26.20 -22.04
N PHE A 118 0.95 -24.90 -21.82
CA PHE A 118 0.04 -23.83 -22.24
C PHE A 118 0.48 -23.19 -23.56
N ASN A 119 -0.47 -22.87 -24.43
CA ASN A 119 -0.18 -22.30 -25.75
C ASN A 119 0.13 -20.80 -25.71
N ASP A 120 -0.45 -20.10 -24.73
CA ASP A 120 -0.34 -18.65 -24.58
C ASP A 120 -0.40 -18.23 -23.10
N LEU A 121 -0.06 -16.97 -22.82
CA LEU A 121 -0.10 -16.43 -21.46
C LEU A 121 -1.52 -16.33 -20.90
N LYS A 122 -2.53 -16.13 -21.75
CA LYS A 122 -3.92 -15.97 -21.32
C LYS A 122 -4.47 -17.26 -20.71
N SER A 123 -4.24 -18.39 -21.37
CA SER A 123 -4.62 -19.73 -20.89
C SER A 123 -3.86 -20.11 -19.62
N PHE A 124 -2.56 -19.79 -19.55
CA PHE A 124 -1.76 -19.98 -18.33
C PHE A 124 -2.27 -19.14 -17.16
N GLN A 125 -2.55 -17.85 -17.36
CA GLN A 125 -3.12 -17.00 -16.32
C GLN A 125 -4.50 -17.50 -15.87
N GLN A 126 -5.33 -17.95 -16.81
CA GLN A 126 -6.64 -18.49 -16.49
C GLN A 126 -6.54 -19.76 -15.63
N SER A 127 -5.58 -20.65 -15.93
CA SER A 127 -5.40 -21.86 -15.11
C SER A 127 -4.98 -21.53 -13.68
N LEU A 128 -4.14 -20.50 -13.48
CA LEU A 128 -3.76 -20.06 -12.14
C LEU A 128 -4.96 -19.49 -11.37
N LYS A 129 -5.81 -18.68 -12.03
CA LYS A 129 -7.00 -18.10 -11.39
C LYS A 129 -8.00 -19.13 -10.89
N THR A 130 -8.06 -20.31 -11.51
CA THR A 130 -9.03 -21.36 -11.16
C THR A 130 -8.42 -22.54 -10.42
N ASN A 131 -7.09 -22.57 -10.23
CA ASN A 131 -6.43 -23.69 -9.57
C ASN A 131 -6.43 -23.50 -8.04
N PRO A 132 -7.27 -24.23 -7.27
CA PRO A 132 -7.33 -24.06 -5.82
C PRO A 132 -6.00 -24.39 -5.11
N ALA A 133 -5.09 -25.12 -5.75
CA ALA A 133 -3.79 -25.45 -5.17
C ALA A 133 -2.83 -24.25 -5.07
N VAL A 134 -3.07 -23.17 -5.83
CA VAL A 134 -2.23 -21.95 -5.77
C VAL A 134 -2.84 -20.85 -4.89
N PHE A 135 -3.97 -21.12 -4.24
CA PHE A 135 -4.60 -20.19 -3.30
C PHE A 135 -4.41 -20.67 -1.86
N ALA A 136 -4.01 -19.75 -0.99
CA ALA A 136 -4.06 -19.99 0.45
C ALA A 136 -5.51 -20.17 0.90
N LYS A 137 -5.71 -21.07 1.86
CA LYS A 137 -7.01 -21.47 2.43
C LYS A 137 -7.41 -20.61 3.63
N SER A 138 -6.48 -19.83 4.18
CA SER A 138 -6.73 -18.96 5.32
C SER A 138 -5.81 -17.74 5.35
N ARG A 139 -6.20 -16.72 6.13
CA ARG A 139 -5.36 -15.55 6.40
C ARG A 139 -4.01 -15.94 7.02
N GLU A 140 -4.01 -16.87 7.97
CA GLU A 140 -2.79 -17.30 8.64
C GLU A 140 -1.86 -18.05 7.68
N GLU A 141 -2.41 -18.85 6.76
CA GLU A 141 -1.59 -19.54 5.76
C GLU A 141 -0.83 -18.57 4.86
N ILE A 142 -1.43 -17.42 4.50
CA ILE A 142 -0.73 -16.36 3.77
C ILE A 142 0.47 -15.86 4.58
N LEU A 143 0.27 -15.56 5.87
CA LEU A 143 1.34 -15.07 6.74
C LEU A 143 2.46 -16.11 6.90
N GLU A 144 2.10 -17.38 7.12
CA GLU A 144 3.07 -18.47 7.25
C GLU A 144 3.87 -18.72 5.97
N ILE A 145 3.25 -18.59 4.79
CA ILE A 145 3.97 -18.65 3.51
C ILE A 145 5.06 -17.56 3.45
N TYR A 146 4.71 -16.30 3.74
CA TYR A 146 5.68 -15.20 3.74
C TYR A 146 6.76 -15.36 4.81
N ARG A 147 6.40 -15.76 6.04
CA ARG A 147 7.35 -16.06 7.11
C ARG A 147 8.31 -17.18 6.70
N GLY A 148 7.81 -18.20 6.02
CA GLY A 148 8.59 -19.28 5.44
C GLY A 148 9.61 -18.78 4.42
N TYR A 149 9.22 -17.90 3.49
CA TYR A 149 10.15 -17.31 2.52
C TYR A 149 11.25 -16.48 3.18
N ILE A 150 10.90 -15.67 4.19
CA ILE A 150 11.90 -14.93 4.98
C ILE A 150 12.87 -15.89 5.68
N ALA A 151 12.36 -16.96 6.31
CA ALA A 151 13.20 -17.94 6.99
C ALA A 151 14.14 -18.68 6.02
N GLN A 152 13.69 -18.97 4.80
CA GLN A 152 14.52 -19.58 3.74
C GLN A 152 15.59 -18.62 3.21
N MET A 153 15.25 -17.34 3.05
CA MET A 153 16.16 -16.31 2.56
C MET A 153 17.25 -15.95 3.58
N GLN A 154 16.90 -15.88 4.87
CA GLN A 154 17.78 -15.40 5.94
C GLN A 154 19.18 -16.05 5.99
N PRO A 155 19.35 -17.39 5.88
CA PRO A 155 20.68 -18.02 5.89
C PRO A 155 21.52 -17.75 4.62
N GLU A 156 20.91 -17.29 3.52
CA GLU A 156 21.62 -16.95 2.28
C GLU A 156 22.18 -15.53 2.31
N LEU A 157 21.58 -14.62 3.10
CA LEU A 157 21.99 -13.22 3.15
C LEU A 157 23.48 -13.00 3.50
N PRO A 158 24.08 -13.67 4.52
CA PRO A 158 25.49 -13.48 4.84
C PRO A 158 26.45 -13.93 3.73
N LYS A 159 25.98 -14.79 2.80
CA LYS A 159 26.79 -15.25 1.66
C LYS A 159 26.86 -14.21 0.53
N LEU A 160 25.88 -13.30 0.48
CA LEU A 160 25.72 -12.31 -0.58
C LEU A 160 26.05 -10.89 -0.13
N PHE A 161 25.89 -10.59 1.17
CA PHE A 161 26.03 -9.25 1.73
C PHE A 161 26.98 -9.23 2.93
N GLY A 162 27.92 -8.28 2.93
CA GLY A 162 28.89 -8.10 4.02
C GLY A 162 28.36 -7.37 5.25
N LEU A 163 27.26 -6.60 5.10
CA LEU A 163 26.63 -5.86 6.19
C LEU A 163 25.14 -6.20 6.24
N LEU A 164 24.67 -6.67 7.39
CA LEU A 164 23.28 -7.03 7.61
C LEU A 164 22.62 -6.10 8.63
N PRO A 165 21.34 -5.74 8.44
CA PRO A 165 20.60 -4.97 9.42
C PRO A 165 20.42 -5.77 10.72
N LYS A 166 20.47 -5.07 11.86
CA LYS A 166 20.19 -5.66 13.17
C LYS A 166 18.70 -5.91 13.40
N ASN A 167 17.86 -5.05 12.81
CA ASN A 167 16.41 -5.16 12.91
C ASN A 167 15.92 -6.35 12.08
N LYS A 168 15.09 -7.19 12.69
CA LYS A 168 14.46 -8.31 12.00
C LYS A 168 13.29 -7.79 11.16
N VAL A 169 13.07 -8.40 10.01
CA VAL A 169 11.83 -8.21 9.25
C VAL A 169 10.74 -9.11 9.86
N GLU A 170 9.59 -8.52 10.15
CA GLU A 170 8.43 -9.23 10.66
C GLU A 170 7.28 -9.13 9.67
N VAL A 171 6.54 -10.23 9.50
CA VAL A 171 5.36 -10.29 8.65
C VAL A 171 4.12 -10.24 9.53
N LEU A 172 3.39 -9.13 9.41
CA LEU A 172 2.17 -8.84 10.16
C LEU A 172 0.99 -8.70 9.20
N PRO A 173 -0.23 -9.08 9.61
CA PRO A 173 -1.42 -8.75 8.85
C PRO A 173 -1.63 -7.24 8.84
N VAL A 174 -2.15 -6.72 7.71
CA VAL A 174 -2.69 -5.36 7.66
C VAL A 174 -3.83 -5.24 8.67
N GLU A 175 -3.96 -4.08 9.31
CA GLU A 175 -5.00 -3.86 10.30
C GLU A 175 -6.40 -3.97 9.68
N GLN A 176 -7.28 -4.69 10.38
CA GLN A 176 -8.63 -5.01 9.89
C GLN A 176 -9.47 -3.80 9.46
N TYR A 177 -9.22 -2.62 10.04
CA TYR A 177 -9.98 -1.41 9.69
C TYR A 177 -9.62 -0.84 8.32
N ARG A 178 -8.46 -1.22 7.75
CA ARG A 178 -7.99 -0.76 6.43
C ARG A 178 -7.66 -1.88 5.45
N GLU A 179 -7.71 -3.14 5.86
CA GLU A 179 -7.29 -4.29 5.03
C GLU A 179 -7.98 -4.37 3.65
N LYS A 180 -9.22 -3.86 3.52
CA LYS A 180 -9.97 -3.88 2.25
C LYS A 180 -9.43 -2.90 1.20
N GLU A 181 -8.86 -1.79 1.65
CA GLU A 181 -8.39 -0.70 0.81
C GLU A 181 -6.85 -0.64 0.74
N ALA A 182 -6.18 -1.49 1.52
CA ALA A 182 -4.72 -1.56 1.56
C ALA A 182 -4.16 -2.22 0.31
N ALA A 183 -2.91 -1.88 -0.02
CA ALA A 183 -2.15 -2.62 -1.01
C ALA A 183 -1.95 -4.08 -0.58
N GLY A 184 -1.67 -4.97 -1.54
CA GLY A 184 -1.46 -6.40 -1.25
C GLY A 184 -0.32 -6.68 -0.27
N ALA A 185 0.70 -5.81 -0.24
CA ALA A 185 1.77 -5.79 0.76
C ALA A 185 2.39 -4.40 0.84
N GLU A 186 2.99 -4.07 1.98
CA GLU A 186 3.72 -2.82 2.22
C GLU A 186 4.85 -3.07 3.22
N TYR A 187 5.89 -2.25 3.16
CA TYR A 187 7.02 -2.31 4.09
C TYR A 187 6.97 -1.10 5.03
N HIS A 188 6.96 -1.37 6.33
CA HIS A 188 7.13 -0.35 7.36
C HIS A 188 8.58 -0.38 7.84
N GLN A 189 9.26 0.75 7.69
CA GLN A 189 10.60 0.88 8.23
C GLN A 189 10.55 0.79 9.75
N GLY A 190 11.48 0.03 10.34
CA GLY A 190 11.63 -0.02 11.79
C GLY A 190 11.91 1.36 12.37
N THR A 191 11.47 1.59 13.62
CA THR A 191 11.78 2.83 14.32
C THR A 191 13.29 2.99 14.47
N PRO A 192 13.82 4.23 14.40
CA PRO A 192 15.23 4.48 14.68
C PRO A 192 15.63 4.13 16.12
N ASP A 193 14.67 4.12 17.05
CA ASP A 193 14.78 3.83 18.48
C ASP A 193 14.10 2.52 18.91
#